data_AF-A0A7V4EAS3-F1
#
_entry.id   AF-A0A7V4EAS3-F1
#
_cell.length_a   1.000
_cell.length_b   1.000
_cell.length_c   1.000
_cell.angle_alpha   90.00
_cell.angle_beta   90.00
_cell.angle_gamma   90.00
#
_symmetry.space_group_name_H-M   'P 1'
#
loop_
_entity.id
_entity.type
_entity.pdbx_description
1 polymer ?
#
loop_
_entity_poly.entity_id
_entity_poly.type
_entity_poly.pdbx_seq_one_letter_code
_entity_poly.pdbx_strand_id
1 'polypeptide(L)'
;MEWKIYILSDIHLKPKDTRKKVLADFLKKAEGKIILLGDIFDIWIGRNEEYTTEFSEIVNIIERKKDSIIYVEGNHDFNLVWLDDMGVRRARETEIILPNRKKIFLAHGDMYSGELMHRIYRKTVLSTEKLFKFITNGYFTKSVNKIGEILSNLSYRKNISPSTRGKRKEIFANMIKNAIDIAEKNQYDYVIFGHCHIPSLMKVGNKIIANSGYWGKKEGTFLIITASQNEDEIKLEKINVS
;
A
#
# COMPACT_ATOMS: atom_id res chain seq x y z
N MET A 1 -27.19 6.51 -3.29
CA MET A 1 -26.18 5.50 -3.68
C MET A 1 -25.19 5.38 -2.54
N GLU A 2 -24.96 4.15 -2.08
CA GLU A 2 -23.96 3.83 -1.06
C GLU A 2 -22.59 3.68 -1.74
N TRP A 3 -21.58 4.39 -1.24
CA TRP A 3 -20.20 4.27 -1.69
C TRP A 3 -19.53 3.10 -0.98
N LYS A 4 -18.74 2.32 -1.71
CA LYS A 4 -17.86 1.28 -1.17
C LYS A 4 -16.41 1.58 -1.54
N ILE A 5 -15.54 1.55 -0.54
CA ILE A 5 -14.10 1.76 -0.72
C ILE A 5 -13.36 0.61 -0.03
N TYR A 6 -12.57 -0.14 -0.80
CA TYR A 6 -11.72 -1.22 -0.30
C TYR A 6 -10.29 -0.71 -0.21
N ILE A 7 -9.59 -0.99 0.90
CA ILE A 7 -8.20 -0.57 1.10
C ILE A 7 -7.36 -1.79 1.48
N LEU A 8 -6.34 -2.09 0.68
CA LEU A 8 -5.40 -3.20 0.90
C LEU A 8 -3.96 -2.70 0.82
N SER A 9 -3.07 -3.27 1.63
CA SER A 9 -1.63 -2.97 1.62
C SER A 9 -0.83 -4.21 2.02
N ASP A 10 0.50 -4.13 1.89
CA ASP A 10 1.44 -5.07 2.52
C ASP A 10 1.14 -6.55 2.19
N ILE A 11 0.82 -6.81 0.92
CA ILE A 11 0.59 -8.17 0.41
C ILE A 11 1.93 -8.83 0.10
N HIS A 12 2.91 -8.05 -0.39
CA HIS A 12 4.26 -8.50 -0.72
C HIS A 12 4.24 -9.74 -1.62
N LEU A 13 3.52 -9.65 -2.75
CA LEU A 13 3.44 -10.75 -3.70
C LEU A 13 4.81 -11.00 -4.35
N LYS A 14 5.25 -12.25 -4.27
CA LYS A 14 6.47 -12.75 -4.91
C LYS A 14 6.13 -13.52 -6.20
N PRO A 15 7.09 -13.67 -7.12
CA PRO A 15 6.95 -14.66 -8.18
C PRO A 15 6.58 -16.03 -7.59
N LYS A 16 5.69 -16.75 -8.27
CA LYS A 16 5.13 -18.06 -7.86
C LYS A 16 4.28 -18.07 -6.58
N ASP A 17 3.94 -16.90 -6.03
CA ASP A 17 3.05 -16.82 -4.86
C ASP A 17 1.61 -17.23 -5.22
N THR A 18 1.01 -18.11 -4.43
CA THR A 18 -0.36 -18.58 -4.64
C THR A 18 -1.40 -17.51 -4.33
N ARG A 19 -1.08 -16.55 -3.46
CA ARG A 19 -1.94 -15.43 -3.06
C ARG A 19 -2.28 -14.51 -4.23
N LYS A 20 -1.53 -14.57 -5.34
CA LYS A 20 -1.84 -13.86 -6.60
C LYS A 20 -3.27 -14.12 -7.08
N LYS A 21 -3.73 -15.38 -7.01
CA LYS A 21 -5.09 -15.76 -7.41
C LYS A 21 -6.14 -15.14 -6.49
N VAL A 22 -5.87 -15.14 -5.18
CA VAL A 22 -6.78 -14.56 -4.18
C VAL A 22 -6.92 -13.05 -4.39
N LEU A 23 -5.80 -12.34 -4.63
CA LEU A 23 -5.85 -10.91 -4.97
C LEU A 23 -6.58 -10.66 -6.28
N ALA A 24 -6.29 -11.44 -7.34
CA ALA A 24 -6.97 -11.30 -8.62
C ALA A 24 -8.49 -11.48 -8.48
N ASP A 25 -8.93 -12.49 -7.74
CA ASP A 25 -10.37 -12.74 -7.51
C ASP A 25 -11.01 -11.66 -6.64
N PHE A 26 -10.31 -11.17 -5.62
CA PHE A 26 -10.75 -10.03 -4.83
C PHE A 26 -10.95 -8.80 -5.72
N LEU A 27 -9.94 -8.44 -6.51
CA LEU A 27 -9.98 -7.28 -7.39
C LEU A 27 -11.07 -7.40 -8.45
N LYS A 28 -11.36 -8.60 -8.96
CA LYS A 28 -12.48 -8.82 -9.90
C LYS A 28 -13.83 -8.56 -9.23
N LYS A 29 -14.04 -9.10 -8.02
CA LYS A 29 -15.33 -9.06 -7.29
C LYS A 29 -15.61 -7.75 -6.58
N ALA A 30 -14.59 -6.99 -6.20
CA ALA A 30 -14.78 -5.73 -5.49
C ALA A 30 -15.51 -4.69 -6.38
N GLU A 31 -16.65 -4.21 -5.90
CA GLU A 31 -17.50 -3.20 -6.53
C GLU A 31 -17.39 -1.89 -5.77
N GLY A 32 -16.83 -0.86 -6.41
CA GLY A 32 -16.57 0.44 -5.79
C GLY A 32 -15.15 0.93 -6.06
N LYS A 33 -14.65 1.81 -5.19
CA LYS A 33 -13.26 2.28 -5.25
C LYS A 33 -12.35 1.26 -4.56
N ILE A 34 -11.17 1.06 -5.12
CA ILE A 34 -10.14 0.17 -4.56
C ILE A 34 -8.86 0.98 -4.40
N ILE A 35 -8.35 1.04 -3.18
CA ILE A 35 -7.09 1.69 -2.86
C ILE A 35 -6.06 0.60 -2.58
N LEU A 36 -5.08 0.51 -3.48
CA LEU A 36 -3.90 -0.31 -3.31
C LEU A 36 -2.86 0.56 -2.58
N LEU A 37 -2.81 0.43 -1.26
CA LEU A 37 -2.10 1.32 -0.33
C LEU A 37 -0.64 0.88 -0.08
N GLY A 38 0.06 0.59 -1.17
CA GLY A 38 1.48 0.25 -1.19
C GLY A 38 1.81 -1.17 -0.76
N ASP A 39 3.00 -1.61 -1.15
CA ASP A 39 3.59 -2.91 -0.86
C ASP A 39 2.69 -4.10 -1.29
N ILE A 40 2.04 -3.97 -2.45
CA ILE A 40 1.29 -5.06 -3.08
C ILE A 40 2.25 -6.12 -3.63
N PHE A 41 3.35 -5.66 -4.23
CA PHE A 41 4.41 -6.52 -4.76
C PHE A 41 5.65 -6.47 -3.87
N ASP A 42 6.35 -7.60 -3.71
CA ASP A 42 7.49 -7.70 -2.81
C ASP A 42 8.64 -6.78 -3.21
N ILE A 43 8.93 -6.61 -4.50
CA ILE A 43 9.86 -5.59 -5.01
C ILE A 43 9.49 -5.26 -6.46
N TRP A 44 9.02 -4.05 -6.73
CA TRP A 44 8.80 -3.61 -8.10
C TRP A 44 9.20 -2.16 -8.27
N ILE A 45 10.25 -1.92 -9.06
CA ILE A 45 10.79 -0.59 -9.29
C ILE A 45 10.71 -0.28 -10.78
N GLY A 46 10.09 0.84 -11.14
CA GLY A 46 10.09 1.26 -12.53
C GLY A 46 9.30 0.33 -13.45
N ARG A 47 9.74 0.29 -14.71
CA ARG A 47 9.29 -0.70 -15.69
C ARG A 47 10.10 -1.99 -15.50
N ASN A 48 9.40 -3.10 -15.32
CA ASN A 48 10.01 -4.41 -15.18
C ASN A 48 9.18 -5.45 -15.93
N GLU A 49 9.66 -5.89 -17.10
CA GLU A 49 8.94 -6.81 -17.97
C GLU A 49 8.75 -8.20 -17.36
N GLU A 50 9.73 -8.68 -16.58
CA GLU A 50 9.64 -9.97 -15.89
C GLU A 50 8.51 -9.96 -14.87
N TYR A 51 8.44 -8.91 -14.04
CA TYR A 51 7.35 -8.71 -13.09
C TYR A 51 6.02 -8.48 -13.81
N THR A 52 6.01 -7.67 -14.88
CA THR A 52 4.79 -7.45 -15.70
C THR A 52 4.24 -8.76 -16.25
N THR A 53 5.12 -9.67 -16.68
CA THR A 53 4.73 -10.99 -17.19
C THR A 53 4.23 -11.89 -16.06
N GLU A 54 4.98 -11.97 -14.96
CA GLU A 54 4.69 -12.81 -13.78
C GLU A 54 3.37 -12.43 -13.08
N PHE A 55 3.01 -11.15 -13.12
CA PHE A 55 1.80 -10.59 -12.51
C PHE A 55 0.78 -10.09 -13.55
N SER A 56 0.90 -10.53 -14.81
CA SER A 56 0.07 -10.06 -15.93
C SER A 56 -1.43 -10.11 -15.67
N GLU A 57 -1.94 -11.15 -15.00
CA GLU A 57 -3.36 -11.22 -14.63
C GLU A 57 -3.78 -10.04 -13.74
N ILE A 58 -3.01 -9.73 -12.70
CA ILE A 58 -3.28 -8.63 -11.77
C ILE A 58 -3.15 -7.29 -12.49
N VAL A 59 -2.09 -7.10 -13.28
CA VAL A 59 -1.86 -5.90 -14.09
C VAL A 59 -3.05 -5.64 -15.02
N ASN A 60 -3.53 -6.67 -15.73
CA ASN A 60 -4.68 -6.57 -16.63
C ASN A 60 -5.98 -6.23 -15.88
N ILE A 61 -6.17 -6.72 -14.65
CA ILE A 61 -7.32 -6.35 -13.82
C ILE A 61 -7.22 -4.89 -13.38
N ILE A 62 -6.03 -4.45 -12.97
CA ILE A 62 -5.76 -3.06 -12.59
C ILE A 62 -6.08 -2.12 -13.76
N GLU A 63 -5.59 -2.42 -14.95
CA GLU A 63 -5.87 -1.62 -16.16
C GLU A 63 -7.37 -1.56 -16.48
N ARG A 64 -8.06 -2.71 -16.47
CA ARG A 64 -9.53 -2.75 -16.71
C ARG A 64 -10.33 -1.98 -15.67
N LYS A 65 -9.81 -1.83 -14.45
CA LYS A 65 -10.44 -1.10 -13.35
C LYS A 65 -9.75 0.25 -13.06
N LYS A 66 -9.03 0.83 -14.03
CA LYS A 66 -8.24 2.07 -13.86
C LYS A 66 -9.00 3.25 -13.26
N ASP A 67 -10.29 3.39 -13.56
CA ASP A 67 -11.13 4.47 -13.03
C ASP A 67 -11.61 4.22 -11.60
N SER A 68 -11.58 2.96 -11.15
CA SER A 68 -11.96 2.54 -9.81
C SER A 68 -10.76 2.37 -8.87
N ILE A 69 -9.56 2.18 -9.41
CA ILE A 69 -8.35 1.92 -8.64
C ILE A 69 -7.53 3.20 -8.46
N ILE A 70 -7.11 3.44 -7.23
CA ILE A 70 -6.01 4.35 -6.92
C ILE A 70 -4.88 3.52 -6.35
N TYR A 71 -3.70 3.62 -6.94
CA TYR A 71 -2.49 2.98 -6.45
C TYR A 71 -1.65 4.00 -5.70
N VAL A 72 -1.47 3.78 -4.40
CA VAL A 72 -0.52 4.54 -3.58
C VAL A 72 0.75 3.72 -3.49
N GLU A 73 1.89 4.29 -3.87
CA GLU A 73 3.18 3.58 -3.87
C GLU A 73 3.67 3.30 -2.44
N GLY A 74 4.20 2.09 -2.22
CA GLY A 74 4.88 1.73 -0.97
C GLY A 74 6.39 1.96 -1.02
N ASN A 75 7.12 1.31 -0.13
CA ASN A 75 8.59 1.31 -0.16
C ASN A 75 9.19 0.08 -0.85
N HIS A 76 8.39 -0.95 -1.14
CA HIS A 76 8.76 -2.10 -1.94
C HIS A 76 8.36 -1.95 -3.42
N ASP A 77 7.27 -1.25 -3.70
CA ASP A 77 6.71 -1.07 -5.04
C ASP A 77 6.51 0.41 -5.42
N PHE A 78 7.57 1.02 -5.95
CA PHE A 78 7.63 2.47 -6.18
C PHE A 78 8.18 2.81 -7.56
N ASN A 79 7.96 4.07 -7.97
CA ASN A 79 8.24 4.53 -9.32
C ASN A 79 7.56 3.63 -10.37
N LEU A 80 6.31 3.23 -10.12
CA LEU A 80 5.56 2.29 -10.96
C LEU A 80 5.01 2.98 -12.22
N VAL A 81 5.90 3.49 -13.05
CA VAL A 81 5.58 4.32 -14.24
C VAL A 81 4.66 3.64 -15.25
N TRP A 82 4.62 2.30 -15.24
CA TRP A 82 3.70 1.52 -16.08
C TRP A 82 2.22 1.76 -15.73
N LEU A 83 1.91 2.18 -14.49
CA LEU A 83 0.55 2.59 -14.12
C LEU A 83 0.14 3.86 -14.85
N ASP A 84 1.08 4.80 -15.04
CA ASP A 84 0.84 6.06 -15.76
C ASP A 84 0.52 5.76 -17.23
N ASP A 85 1.26 4.82 -17.85
CA ASP A 85 1.04 4.37 -19.24
C ASP A 85 -0.37 3.80 -19.45
N MET A 86 -0.94 3.16 -18.42
CA MET A 86 -2.30 2.57 -18.44
C MET A 86 -3.40 3.57 -18.06
N GLY A 87 -3.02 4.79 -17.64
CA GLY A 87 -3.95 5.78 -17.11
C GLY A 87 -4.52 5.44 -15.73
N VAL A 88 -3.87 4.57 -14.97
CA VAL A 88 -4.25 4.26 -13.59
C VAL A 88 -3.75 5.38 -12.68
N ARG A 89 -4.59 5.87 -11.76
CA ARG A 89 -4.18 6.92 -10.83
C ARG A 89 -3.13 6.39 -9.85
N ARG A 90 -1.87 6.72 -10.10
CA ARG A 90 -0.74 6.49 -9.20
C ARG A 90 -0.49 7.72 -8.31
N ALA A 91 -0.25 7.51 -7.03
CA ALA A 91 -0.03 8.56 -6.05
C ALA A 91 0.96 8.12 -4.95
N ARG A 92 1.42 9.07 -4.14
CA ARG A 92 2.25 8.79 -2.94
C ARG A 92 1.44 8.84 -1.65
N GLU A 93 0.37 9.61 -1.69
CA GLU A 93 -0.69 9.77 -0.71
C GLU A 93 -1.93 10.20 -1.50
N THR A 94 -3.12 9.94 -0.97
CA THR A 94 -4.36 10.38 -1.60
C THR A 94 -5.37 10.79 -0.55
N GLU A 95 -6.23 11.73 -0.92
CA GLU A 95 -7.41 12.11 -0.15
C GLU A 95 -8.67 11.60 -0.84
N ILE A 96 -9.66 11.20 -0.04
CA ILE A 96 -11.02 10.93 -0.50
C ILE A 96 -12.00 11.69 0.38
N ILE A 97 -12.96 12.36 -0.25
CA ILE A 97 -14.09 12.99 0.43
C ILE A 97 -15.30 12.09 0.27
N LEU A 98 -15.85 11.62 1.40
CA LEU A 98 -17.04 10.79 1.43
C LEU A 98 -18.30 11.60 1.09
N PRO A 99 -19.42 10.94 0.74
CA PRO A 99 -20.68 11.63 0.43
C PRO A 99 -21.20 12.52 1.58
N ASN A 100 -20.95 12.14 2.84
CA ASN A 100 -21.26 12.94 4.02
C ASN A 100 -20.19 13.99 4.36
N ARG A 101 -19.29 14.30 3.42
CA ARG A 101 -18.20 15.29 3.51
C ARG A 101 -17.07 14.95 4.47
N LYS A 102 -17.06 13.77 5.10
CA LYS A 102 -15.91 13.34 5.89
C LYS A 102 -14.71 13.12 5.00
N LYS A 103 -13.53 13.54 5.48
CA LYS A 103 -12.27 13.46 4.70
C LYS A 103 -11.42 12.30 5.17
N ILE A 104 -10.88 11.55 4.21
CA ILE A 104 -10.00 10.41 4.43
C ILE A 104 -8.63 10.74 3.86
N PHE A 105 -7.59 10.67 4.69
CA PHE A 105 -6.21 10.68 4.25
C PHE A 105 -5.67 9.26 4.19
N LEU A 106 -5.07 8.90 3.06
CA LEU A 106 -4.47 7.58 2.83
C LEU A 106 -3.02 7.74 2.38
N ALA A 107 -2.10 7.05 3.06
CA ALA A 107 -0.72 6.89 2.61
C ALA A 107 -0.20 5.51 2.99
N HIS A 108 0.88 5.03 2.38
CA HIS A 108 1.43 3.72 2.74
C HIS A 108 1.91 3.68 4.21
N GLY A 109 2.60 4.73 4.69
CA GLY A 109 2.96 4.87 6.11
C GLY A 109 4.46 4.89 6.40
N ASP A 110 5.28 4.46 5.44
CA ASP A 110 6.75 4.45 5.48
C ASP A 110 7.35 5.83 5.82
N MET A 111 6.76 6.91 5.32
CA MET A 111 7.19 8.29 5.61
C MET A 111 6.88 8.75 7.04
N TYR A 112 5.94 8.07 7.73
CA TYR A 112 5.42 8.43 9.05
C TYR A 112 5.85 7.45 10.15
N SER A 113 6.65 6.44 9.81
CA SER A 113 7.16 5.42 10.72
C SER A 113 8.29 5.91 11.64
N GLY A 114 8.94 7.02 11.29
CA GLY A 114 10.16 7.50 11.92
C GLY A 114 11.44 6.82 11.39
N GLU A 115 11.33 5.94 10.39
CA GLU A 115 12.48 5.22 9.86
C GLU A 115 13.33 6.10 8.93
N LEU A 116 14.46 6.59 9.46
CA LEU A 116 15.37 7.48 8.73
C LEU A 116 15.87 6.89 7.41
N MET A 117 16.20 5.59 7.38
CA MET A 117 16.70 4.93 6.18
C MET A 117 15.68 4.89 5.06
N HIS A 118 14.40 4.65 5.38
CA HIS A 118 13.32 4.68 4.38
C HIS A 118 13.13 6.09 3.82
N ARG A 119 13.16 7.12 4.69
CA ARG A 119 13.10 8.53 4.26
C ARG A 119 14.26 8.92 3.33
N ILE A 120 15.49 8.51 3.65
CA ILE A 120 16.67 8.81 2.82
C ILE A 120 16.58 8.06 1.49
N TYR A 121 16.33 6.75 1.54
CA TYR A 121 16.23 5.92 0.34
C TYR A 121 15.14 6.43 -0.61
N ARG A 122 13.94 6.70 -0.09
CA ARG A 122 12.83 7.23 -0.89
C ARG A 122 13.19 8.59 -1.49
N LYS A 123 13.78 9.52 -0.72
CA LYS A 123 14.25 10.80 -1.28
C LYS A 123 15.25 10.62 -2.42
N THR A 124 16.21 9.71 -2.30
CA THR A 124 17.23 9.44 -3.32
C THR A 124 16.65 8.79 -4.57
N VAL A 125 15.73 7.85 -4.41
CA VAL A 125 15.00 7.24 -5.52
C VAL A 125 14.15 8.28 -6.25
N LEU A 126 13.42 9.12 -5.50
CA LEU A 126 12.54 10.13 -6.08
C LEU A 126 13.32 11.22 -6.82
N SER A 127 14.48 11.63 -6.31
CA SER A 127 15.34 12.59 -7.02
C SER A 127 15.91 12.02 -8.32
N THR A 128 15.89 10.70 -8.48
CA THR A 128 16.41 9.98 -9.64
C THR A 128 15.30 9.38 -10.52
N GLU A 129 14.02 9.73 -10.30
CA GLU A 129 12.88 9.15 -11.04
C GLU A 129 13.04 9.26 -12.57
N LYS A 130 13.47 10.43 -13.06
CA LYS A 130 13.75 10.67 -14.48
C LYS A 130 14.91 9.81 -15.01
N LEU A 131 15.93 9.60 -14.17
CA LEU A 131 17.08 8.76 -14.49
C LEU A 131 16.67 7.28 -14.54
N PHE A 132 15.84 6.82 -13.60
CA PHE A 132 15.27 5.47 -13.60
C PHE A 132 14.33 5.22 -14.79
N LYS A 133 13.55 6.21 -15.24
CA LYS A 133 12.76 6.11 -16.49
C LYS A 133 13.63 5.80 -17.70
N PHE A 134 14.86 6.32 -17.74
CA PHE A 134 15.79 6.12 -18.85
C PHE A 134 16.59 4.81 -18.73
N ILE A 135 16.96 4.43 -17.50
CA ILE A 135 17.84 3.28 -17.20
C ILE A 135 17.07 1.94 -17.14
N THR A 136 15.76 1.95 -16.87
CA THR A 136 14.95 0.72 -16.78
C THR A 136 14.65 0.04 -18.13
N ASN A 137 15.08 0.61 -19.25
CA ASN A 137 14.86 0.07 -20.61
C ASN A 137 15.83 -1.05 -21.07
N GLY A 138 16.38 -1.86 -20.15
CA GLY A 138 16.84 -3.21 -20.54
C GLY A 138 18.06 -3.78 -19.84
N TYR A 139 19.00 -2.97 -19.34
CA TYR A 139 20.29 -3.50 -18.86
C TYR A 139 20.46 -3.52 -17.34
N PHE A 140 19.73 -2.70 -16.58
CA PHE A 140 19.89 -2.59 -15.13
C PHE A 140 18.81 -3.30 -14.31
N THR A 141 17.77 -3.84 -14.97
CA THR A 141 16.60 -4.46 -14.33
C THR A 141 17.00 -5.63 -13.42
N LYS A 142 17.98 -6.45 -13.83
CA LYS A 142 18.50 -7.56 -13.01
C LYS A 142 19.34 -7.10 -11.81
N SER A 143 20.12 -6.04 -11.96
CA SER A 143 20.99 -5.51 -10.89
C SER A 143 20.19 -4.76 -9.83
N VAL A 144 19.21 -3.94 -10.23
CA VAL A 144 18.27 -3.26 -9.32
C VAL A 144 17.42 -4.29 -8.58
N ASN A 145 16.92 -5.32 -9.28
CA ASN A 145 16.20 -6.41 -8.62
C ASN A 145 17.06 -7.18 -7.64
N LYS A 146 18.33 -7.46 -7.95
CA LYS A 146 19.25 -8.14 -7.03
C LYS A 146 19.60 -7.29 -5.81
N ILE A 147 19.78 -5.98 -5.98
CA ILE A 147 19.99 -5.03 -4.86
C ILE A 147 18.72 -4.96 -4.01
N GLY A 148 17.55 -4.82 -4.64
CA GLY A 148 16.26 -4.88 -3.96
C GLY A 148 16.12 -6.18 -3.19
N GLU A 149 16.38 -7.33 -3.81
CA GLU A 149 16.24 -8.65 -3.22
C GLU A 149 17.21 -8.84 -2.04
N ILE A 150 18.44 -8.34 -2.15
CA ILE A 150 19.40 -8.31 -1.04
C ILE A 150 18.87 -7.43 0.09
N LEU A 151 18.35 -6.23 -0.19
CA LEU A 151 17.80 -5.32 0.81
C LEU A 151 16.52 -5.89 1.48
N SER A 152 15.62 -6.49 0.70
CA SER A 152 14.43 -7.18 1.19
C SER A 152 14.79 -8.39 2.03
N ASN A 153 15.76 -9.21 1.60
CA ASN A 153 16.24 -10.35 2.37
C ASN A 153 16.95 -9.93 3.67
N LEU A 154 17.64 -8.79 3.69
CA LEU A 154 18.24 -8.22 4.90
C LEU A 154 17.16 -7.69 5.86
N SER A 155 16.11 -7.07 5.34
CA SER A 155 14.94 -6.64 6.12
C SER A 155 14.13 -7.83 6.65
N TYR A 156 13.95 -8.87 5.84
CA TYR A 156 13.26 -10.12 6.18
C TYR A 156 14.03 -10.93 7.24
N ARG A 157 15.35 -11.05 7.12
CA ARG A 157 16.19 -11.72 8.13
C ARG A 157 16.23 -10.97 9.46
N LYS A 158 16.08 -9.64 9.45
CA LYS A 158 15.89 -8.82 10.66
C LYS A 158 14.47 -8.91 11.26
N ASN A 159 13.54 -9.63 10.62
CA ASN A 159 12.15 -9.74 11.08
C ASN A 159 11.85 -10.95 11.99
N ILE A 160 12.86 -11.76 12.34
CA ILE A 160 12.69 -13.06 13.04
C ILE A 160 13.18 -13.03 14.52
N SER A 161 13.69 -11.90 15.03
CA SER A 161 14.18 -11.81 16.42
C SER A 161 13.20 -11.11 17.37
N PRO A 162 13.25 -11.39 18.70
CA PRO A 162 12.46 -10.67 19.70
C PRO A 162 12.62 -9.14 19.66
N SER A 163 13.79 -8.65 19.20
CA SER A 163 14.06 -7.22 18.97
C SER A 163 13.22 -6.60 17.85
N THR A 164 12.76 -7.38 16.87
CA THR A 164 11.84 -6.92 15.81
C THR A 164 10.48 -6.52 16.39
N ARG A 165 10.01 -7.21 17.43
CA ARG A 165 8.71 -6.92 18.06
C ARG A 165 8.73 -5.55 18.75
N GLY A 166 9.86 -5.17 19.34
CA GLY A 166 10.08 -3.83 19.90
C GLY A 166 10.06 -2.76 18.80
N LYS A 167 10.82 -2.98 17.72
CA LYS A 167 10.88 -2.04 16.59
C LYS A 167 9.52 -1.83 15.90
N ARG A 168 8.73 -2.90 15.69
CA ARG A 168 7.39 -2.78 15.11
C ARG A 168 6.42 -2.02 16.00
N LYS A 169 6.51 -2.20 17.32
CA LYS A 169 5.72 -1.43 18.28
C LYS A 169 6.08 0.06 18.26
N GLU A 170 7.37 0.37 18.16
CA GLU A 170 7.85 1.75 18.02
C GLU A 170 7.39 2.39 16.72
N ILE A 171 7.53 1.70 15.59
CA ILE A 171 7.02 2.13 14.28
C ILE A 171 5.52 2.40 14.37
N PHE A 172 4.76 1.45 14.92
CA PHE A 172 3.32 1.62 15.10
C PHE A 172 2.97 2.82 15.97
N ALA A 173 3.62 2.98 17.13
CA ALA A 173 3.40 4.13 18.01
C ALA A 173 3.70 5.47 17.31
N ASN A 174 4.81 5.54 16.56
CA ASN A 174 5.16 6.71 15.76
C ASN A 174 4.11 7.00 14.68
N MET A 175 3.66 5.97 13.97
CA MET A 175 2.64 6.12 12.93
C MET A 175 1.31 6.60 13.52
N ILE A 176 0.86 6.05 14.66
CA ILE A 176 -0.35 6.49 15.34
C ILE A 176 -0.23 7.96 15.76
N LYS A 177 0.90 8.34 16.38
CA LYS A 177 1.15 9.73 16.77
C LYS A 177 1.09 10.67 15.56
N ASN A 178 1.81 10.35 14.48
CA ASN A 178 1.79 11.14 13.26
C ASN A 178 0.40 11.18 12.61
N ALA A 179 -0.36 10.09 12.66
CA ALA A 179 -1.72 10.03 12.12
C ALA A 179 -2.66 10.97 12.87
N ILE A 180 -2.57 11.03 14.20
CA ILE A 180 -3.34 11.98 15.03
C ILE A 180 -2.96 13.41 14.66
N ASP A 181 -1.66 13.74 14.62
CA ASP A 181 -1.19 15.07 14.23
C ASP A 181 -1.68 15.47 12.83
N ILE A 182 -1.68 14.55 11.86
CA ILE A 182 -2.16 14.79 10.50
C ILE A 182 -3.67 15.04 10.49
N ALA A 183 -4.43 14.22 11.23
CA ALA A 183 -5.88 14.36 11.33
C ALA A 183 -6.27 15.72 11.91
N GLU A 184 -5.59 16.16 12.97
CA GLU A 184 -5.84 17.44 13.62
C GLU A 184 -5.45 18.63 12.74
N LYS A 185 -4.21 18.65 12.22
CA LYS A 185 -3.67 19.78 11.44
C LYS A 185 -4.43 20.02 10.14
N ASN A 186 -4.88 18.95 9.50
CA ASN A 186 -5.50 19.02 8.16
C ASN A 186 -7.02 18.75 8.19
N GLN A 187 -7.59 18.58 9.39
CA GLN A 187 -9.02 18.33 9.59
C GLN A 187 -9.52 17.06 8.86
N TYR A 188 -8.71 16.01 8.80
CA TYR A 188 -9.17 14.69 8.31
C TYR A 188 -9.98 13.98 9.38
N ASP A 189 -10.99 13.22 8.97
CA ASP A 189 -11.80 12.38 9.86
C ASP A 189 -11.25 10.96 9.96
N TYR A 190 -10.61 10.50 8.89
CA TYR A 190 -9.95 9.21 8.79
C TYR A 190 -8.49 9.41 8.39
N VAL A 191 -7.59 8.70 9.05
CA VAL A 191 -6.20 8.51 8.58
C VAL A 191 -5.92 7.01 8.50
N ILE A 192 -5.60 6.55 7.30
CA ILE A 192 -5.44 5.12 6.99
C ILE A 192 -4.04 4.86 6.43
N PHE A 193 -3.33 3.94 7.07
CA PHE A 193 -1.98 3.51 6.68
C PHE A 193 -1.87 1.99 6.42
N GLY A 194 -0.70 1.56 5.94
CA GLY A 194 -0.19 0.17 5.88
C GLY A 194 1.15 0.08 6.62
N HIS A 195 2.19 -0.50 6.02
CA HIS A 195 3.63 -0.49 6.39
C HIS A 195 4.03 -1.18 7.70
N CYS A 196 3.27 -1.03 8.80
CA CYS A 196 3.65 -1.64 10.08
C CYS A 196 3.22 -3.11 10.18
N HIS A 197 2.39 -3.60 9.27
CA HIS A 197 1.78 -4.93 9.26
C HIS A 197 0.98 -5.24 10.55
N ILE A 198 0.45 -4.20 11.22
CA ILE A 198 -0.40 -4.37 12.42
C ILE A 198 -1.82 -3.93 12.04
N PRO A 199 -2.71 -4.87 11.67
CA PRO A 199 -4.10 -4.53 11.35
C PRO A 199 -4.74 -3.87 12.58
N SER A 200 -5.26 -2.66 12.41
CA SER A 200 -5.81 -1.90 13.52
C SER A 200 -6.91 -0.94 13.05
N LEU A 201 -7.87 -0.71 13.91
CA LEU A 201 -8.95 0.25 13.71
C LEU A 201 -9.25 0.90 15.06
N MET A 202 -8.92 2.18 15.19
CA MET A 202 -8.98 2.89 16.46
C MET A 202 -9.78 4.16 16.32
N LYS A 203 -10.61 4.44 17.33
CA LYS A 203 -11.29 5.72 17.49
C LYS A 203 -10.53 6.58 18.48
N VAL A 204 -10.08 7.75 18.04
CA VAL A 204 -9.37 8.74 18.87
C VAL A 204 -10.20 10.02 18.85
N GLY A 205 -10.98 10.25 19.92
CA GLY A 205 -11.98 11.32 19.93
C GLY A 205 -13.05 11.10 18.84
N ASN A 206 -13.16 12.05 17.92
CA ASN A 206 -14.04 11.96 16.74
C ASN A 206 -13.32 11.47 15.48
N LYS A 207 -12.03 11.12 15.56
CA LYS A 207 -11.21 10.68 14.44
C LYS A 207 -11.06 9.16 14.42
N ILE A 208 -10.87 8.62 13.23
CA ILE A 208 -10.56 7.21 13.02
C ILE A 208 -9.14 7.09 12.49
N ILE A 209 -8.32 6.31 13.20
CA ILE A 209 -6.97 5.95 12.77
C ILE A 209 -6.96 4.46 12.51
N ALA A 210 -6.59 4.06 11.29
CA ALA A 210 -6.65 2.68 10.86
C ALA A 210 -5.38 2.22 10.14
N ASN A 211 -5.15 0.93 10.18
CA ASN A 211 -4.12 0.25 9.42
C ASN A 211 -4.70 -0.98 8.73
N SER A 212 -4.51 -1.10 7.42
CA SER A 212 -5.04 -2.23 6.63
C SER A 212 -4.40 -3.57 6.96
N GLY A 213 -3.25 -3.58 7.63
CA GLY A 213 -2.57 -4.79 8.10
C GLY A 213 -1.67 -5.38 7.03
N TYR A 214 -1.77 -6.69 6.80
CA TYR A 214 -0.90 -7.42 5.86
C TYR A 214 -1.54 -8.75 5.43
N TRP A 215 -1.00 -9.36 4.37
CA TRP A 215 -1.38 -10.72 3.99
C TRP A 215 -0.32 -11.72 4.43
N GLY A 216 -0.70 -12.68 5.27
CA GLY A 216 0.15 -13.78 5.73
C GLY A 216 0.06 -15.01 4.82
N LYS A 217 0.37 -16.19 5.37
CA LYS A 217 0.29 -17.48 4.66
C LYS A 217 -1.11 -18.08 4.59
N LYS A 218 -2.00 -17.72 5.51
CA LYS A 218 -3.35 -18.30 5.65
C LYS A 218 -4.45 -17.26 5.67
N GLU A 219 -4.15 -16.10 6.26
CA GLU A 219 -5.10 -15.01 6.40
C GLU A 219 -4.45 -13.72 5.91
N GLY A 220 -5.25 -12.87 5.28
CA GLY A 220 -4.93 -11.48 5.03
C GLY A 220 -6.01 -10.56 5.58
N THR A 221 -5.72 -9.27 5.62
CA THR A 221 -6.65 -8.24 6.08
C THR A 221 -6.85 -7.15 5.04
N PHE A 222 -7.98 -6.47 5.12
CA PHE A 222 -8.27 -5.26 4.35
C PHE A 222 -9.26 -4.38 5.12
N LEU A 223 -9.33 -3.09 4.78
CA LEU A 223 -10.38 -2.21 5.28
C LEU A 223 -11.46 -2.06 4.23
N ILE A 224 -12.72 -1.98 4.66
CA ILE A 224 -13.84 -1.57 3.83
C ILE A 224 -14.54 -0.38 4.47
N ILE A 225 -14.82 0.64 3.67
CA ILE A 225 -15.64 1.79 4.06
C ILE A 225 -16.92 1.74 3.24
N THR A 226 -18.05 1.79 3.93
CA THR A 226 -19.36 2.05 3.33
C THR A 226 -19.82 3.44 3.74
N ALA A 227 -20.35 4.23 2.81
CA ALA A 227 -20.76 5.59 3.11
C ALA A 227 -21.96 6.06 2.29
N SER A 228 -22.85 6.82 2.93
CA SER A 228 -23.98 7.50 2.32
C SER A 228 -23.94 9.00 2.69
N GLN A 229 -24.99 9.75 2.34
CA GLN A 229 -25.11 11.16 2.73
C GLN A 229 -25.27 11.36 4.25
N ASN A 230 -25.80 10.35 4.94
CA ASN A 230 -26.20 10.47 6.34
C ASN A 230 -25.26 9.75 7.30
N GLU A 231 -24.60 8.69 6.85
CA GLU A 231 -23.78 7.82 7.70
C GLU A 231 -22.64 7.18 6.92
N ASP A 232 -21.67 6.67 7.65
CA ASP A 232 -20.54 5.93 7.13
C ASP A 232 -20.01 4.96 8.19
N GLU A 233 -19.49 3.84 7.72
CA GLU A 233 -18.96 2.77 8.54
C GLU A 233 -17.63 2.30 7.95
N ILE A 234 -16.66 2.01 8.82
CA ILE A 234 -15.39 1.39 8.45
C ILE A 234 -15.22 0.08 9.21
N LYS A 235 -14.85 -0.98 8.49
CA LYS A 235 -14.56 -2.29 9.05
C LYS A 235 -13.18 -2.76 8.65
N LEU A 236 -12.52 -3.44 9.58
CA LEU A 236 -11.32 -4.21 9.33
C LEU A 236 -11.72 -5.67 9.16
N GLU A 237 -11.61 -6.15 7.93
CA GLU A 237 -12.06 -7.47 7.52
C GLU A 237 -10.88 -8.42 7.31
N LYS A 238 -11.19 -9.71 7.39
CA LYS A 238 -10.25 -10.80 7.14
C LYS A 238 -10.61 -11.53 5.86
N ILE A 239 -9.60 -12.02 5.16
CA ILE A 239 -9.75 -12.85 3.97
C ILE A 239 -8.87 -14.09 4.09
N ASN A 240 -9.41 -15.24 3.69
CA ASN A 240 -8.62 -16.46 3.58
C ASN A 240 -7.72 -16.37 2.34
N VAL A 241 -6.41 -16.57 2.54
CA VAL A 241 -5.39 -16.51 1.48
C VAL A 241 -4.64 -17.83 1.29
N SER A 242 -5.08 -18.90 1.96
CA SER A 242 -4.53 -20.26 1.79
C SER A 242 -4.97 -20.91 0.49
#